data_AF-A0A151J3W0-F1
#
_entry.id   AF-A0A151J3W0-F1
#
_cell.length_a   1.000
_cell.length_b   1.000
_cell.length_c   1.000
_cell.angle_alpha   90.00
_cell.angle_beta   90.00
_cell.angle_gamma   90.00
#
_symmetry.space_group_name_H-M   'P 1'
#
loop_
_entity.id
_entity.type
_entity.pdbx_description
1 polymer ?
#
loop_
_entity_poly.entity_id
_entity_poly.type
_entity_poly.pdbx_seq_one_letter_code
_entity_poly.pdbx_strand_id
1 'polypeptide(L)'
;MKDIRAQFQKNGYVILEDFFQPEEIEELRACGEEFTNKLPPESERKVFNTIQLQQNKDKYFLDSANKISLFFESEALEEDGKLKVHPRVSLNKVMLFIGYTLLSKSTHSMKESKKLLFN
;
A
#
# COMPACT_ATOMS: atom_id res chain seq x y z
N MET A 1 1.66 20.01 25.67
CA MET A 1 1.72 19.43 24.31
C MET A 1 2.64 18.21 24.40
N LYS A 2 2.21 17.03 23.93
CA LYS A 2 3.06 15.83 23.92
C LYS A 2 4.29 16.14 23.04
N ASP A 3 5.51 15.91 23.54
CA ASP A 3 6.72 16.05 22.72
C ASP A 3 6.80 14.85 21.76
N ILE A 4 6.28 15.06 20.56
CA ILE A 4 6.24 14.08 19.46
C ILE A 4 7.64 13.62 19.09
N ARG A 5 8.63 14.54 19.12
CA ARG A 5 10.01 14.24 18.74
C ARG A 5 10.66 13.33 19.77
N ALA A 6 10.50 13.62 21.06
CA ALA A 6 11.03 12.79 22.12
C ALA A 6 10.40 11.38 22.13
N GLN A 7 9.09 11.27 21.88
CA GLN A 7 8.41 9.96 21.77
C GLN A 7 8.91 9.16 20.58
N PHE A 8 9.05 9.80 19.42
CA PHE A 8 9.57 9.14 18.23
C PHE A 8 11.02 8.66 18.44
N GLN A 9 11.88 9.51 19.01
CA GLN A 9 13.27 9.15 19.31
C GLN A 9 13.37 7.98 20.31
N LYS A 10 12.48 7.94 21.31
CA LYS A 10 12.47 6.89 22.32
C LYS A 10 11.89 5.57 21.81
N ASN A 11 10.79 5.63 21.06
CA ASN A 11 9.99 4.45 20.73
C ASN A 11 10.20 3.94 19.30
N GLY A 12 10.80 4.75 18.42
CA GLY A 12 10.90 4.46 16.97
C GLY A 12 9.60 4.69 16.19
N TYR A 13 8.52 5.09 16.86
CA TYR A 13 7.22 5.43 16.26
C TYR A 13 6.48 6.47 17.12
N VAL A 14 5.47 7.11 16.55
CA VAL A 14 4.55 8.00 17.26
C VAL A 14 3.13 7.83 16.70
N ILE A 15 2.13 7.96 17.57
CA ILE A 15 0.72 7.91 17.18
C ILE A 15 0.26 9.35 16.97
N LEU A 16 -0.23 9.64 15.75
CA LEU A 16 -0.87 10.90 15.40
C LEU A 16 -2.36 10.63 15.22
N GLU A 17 -3.15 11.03 16.21
CA GLU A 17 -4.61 10.96 16.14
C GLU A 17 -5.14 12.00 15.16
N ASP A 18 -6.26 11.69 14.49
CA ASP A 18 -6.98 12.57 13.57
C ASP A 18 -6.11 13.19 12.45
N PHE A 19 -5.10 12.44 11.99
CA PHE A 19 -4.19 12.90 10.94
C PHE A 19 -4.90 13.12 9.59
N PHE A 20 -5.81 12.22 9.25
CA PHE A 20 -6.70 12.33 8.10
C PHE A 20 -8.11 12.71 8.56
N GLN A 21 -8.79 13.52 7.75
CA GLN A 21 -10.22 13.77 7.92
C GLN A 21 -11.03 12.52 7.52
N PRO A 22 -12.24 12.32 8.08
CA PRO A 22 -13.11 11.20 7.72
C PRO A 22 -13.35 11.05 6.22
N GLU A 23 -13.46 12.17 5.50
CA GLU A 23 -13.66 12.19 4.04
C GLU A 23 -12.43 11.68 3.29
N GLU A 24 -11.22 12.03 3.74
CA GLU A 24 -9.96 11.55 3.15
C GLU A 24 -9.81 10.03 3.35
N ILE A 25 -10.20 9.52 4.52
CA ILE A 25 -10.21 8.08 4.81
C ILE A 25 -11.18 7.36 3.88
N GLU A 26 -12.36 7.93 3.68
CA GLU A 26 -13.39 7.37 2.82
C GLU A 26 -12.95 7.34 1.35
N GLU A 27 -12.36 8.42 0.85
CA GLU A 27 -11.80 8.48 -0.51
C GLU A 27 -10.69 7.44 -0.73
N LEU A 28 -9.78 7.29 0.24
CA LEU A 28 -8.71 6.29 0.19
C LEU A 28 -9.28 4.87 0.19
N ARG A 29 -10.31 4.62 1.01
CA ARG A 29 -10.98 3.31 1.07
C ARG A 29 -11.69 2.98 -0.23
N ALA A 30 -12.47 3.92 -0.79
CA ALA A 30 -13.16 3.73 -2.06
C ALA A 30 -12.17 3.48 -3.21
N CYS A 31 -11.06 4.22 -3.26
CA CYS A 31 -9.98 3.98 -4.22
C CYS A 31 -9.36 2.58 -4.05
N GLY A 32 -9.17 2.13 -2.81
CA GLY A 32 -8.71 0.78 -2.50
C GLY A 32 -9.65 -0.30 -3.02
N GLU A 33 -10.97 -0.10 -2.82
CA GLU A 33 -12.01 -1.00 -3.29
C GLU A 33 -12.06 -1.11 -4.82
N GLU A 34 -11.71 -0.07 -5.57
CA GLU A 34 -11.65 -0.19 -7.04
C GLU A 34 -10.65 -1.27 -7.50
N PHE A 35 -9.57 -1.49 -6.75
CA PHE A 35 -8.59 -2.52 -7.10
C PHE A 35 -9.11 -3.95 -6.89
N THR A 36 -10.20 -4.13 -6.13
CA THR A 36 -10.87 -5.45 -6.05
C THR A 36 -11.59 -5.79 -7.35
N ASN A 37 -11.92 -4.78 -8.16
CA ASN A 37 -12.63 -4.94 -9.43
C ASN A 37 -11.67 -4.95 -10.64
N LYS A 38 -10.47 -4.39 -10.48
CA LYS A 38 -9.45 -4.26 -11.54
C LYS A 38 -8.29 -5.25 -11.30
N LEU A 39 -8.61 -6.54 -11.21
CA LEU A 39 -7.62 -7.57 -10.95
C LEU A 39 -6.74 -7.87 -12.17
N PRO A 40 -5.47 -8.22 -11.97
CA PRO A 40 -4.63 -8.71 -13.05
C PRO A 40 -5.12 -10.10 -13.51
N PRO A 41 -4.72 -10.53 -14.73
CA PRO A 41 -4.95 -11.89 -15.21
C PRO A 41 -4.49 -12.94 -14.21
N GLU A 42 -5.15 -14.10 -14.16
CA GLU A 42 -4.86 -15.14 -13.16
C GLU A 42 -3.39 -15.60 -13.22
N SER A 43 -2.84 -15.67 -14.43
CA SER A 43 -1.43 -15.99 -14.71
C SER A 43 -0.42 -14.98 -14.14
N GLU A 44 -0.86 -13.77 -13.82
CA GLU A 44 -0.03 -12.68 -13.30
C GLU A 44 -0.25 -12.41 -11.81
N ARG A 45 -1.17 -13.14 -11.16
CA ARG A 45 -1.44 -12.97 -9.73
C ARG A 45 -0.26 -13.52 -8.91
N LYS A 46 0.20 -12.74 -7.93
CA LYS A 46 1.35 -13.07 -7.10
C LYS A 46 1.00 -12.98 -5.63
N VAL A 47 1.45 -13.97 -4.86
CA VAL A 47 1.46 -13.93 -3.39
C VAL A 47 2.67 -13.13 -2.93
N PHE A 48 2.52 -12.31 -1.90
CA PHE A 48 3.66 -11.72 -1.19
C PHE A 48 4.00 -12.54 0.06
N ASN A 49 5.24 -13.02 0.16
CA ASN A 49 5.73 -13.80 1.28
C ASN A 49 7.14 -13.33 1.69
N THR A 50 7.34 -13.05 2.98
CA THR A 50 8.63 -12.59 3.55
C THR A 50 9.60 -13.72 3.88
N ILE A 51 9.15 -14.96 3.91
CA ILE A 51 9.93 -16.15 4.28
C ILE A 51 10.69 -16.71 3.06
N GLN A 52 10.10 -16.61 1.86
CA GLN A 52 10.67 -17.14 0.62
C GLN A 52 11.49 -16.07 -0.12
N LEU A 53 12.79 -16.03 0.17
CA LEU A 53 13.78 -15.11 -0.42
C LEU A 53 13.80 -15.06 -1.96
N GLN A 54 13.33 -16.09 -2.67
CA GLN A 54 13.28 -16.09 -4.13
C GLN A 54 12.32 -15.04 -4.70
N GLN A 55 11.27 -14.64 -3.97
CA GLN A 55 10.31 -13.63 -4.45
C GLN A 55 10.93 -12.22 -4.57
N ASN A 56 11.96 -11.90 -3.78
CA ASN A 56 12.67 -10.62 -3.85
C ASN A 56 13.44 -10.41 -5.17
N LYS A 57 13.53 -11.44 -6.01
CA LYS A 57 14.11 -11.39 -7.37
C LYS A 57 13.07 -11.58 -8.47
N ASP A 58 11.79 -11.71 -8.13
CA ASP A 58 10.72 -11.82 -9.13
C ASP A 58 10.61 -10.48 -9.86
N LYS A 59 10.63 -10.53 -11.20
CA LYS A 59 10.45 -9.37 -12.06
C LYS A 59 9.16 -8.61 -11.74
N TYR A 60 8.09 -9.31 -11.39
CA TYR A 60 6.83 -8.67 -10.98
C TYR A 60 7.00 -7.79 -9.74
N PHE A 61 7.77 -8.27 -8.75
CA PHE A 61 8.05 -7.53 -7.53
C PHE A 61 8.97 -6.34 -7.79
N LEU A 62 10.04 -6.51 -8.56
CA LEU A 62 10.95 -5.41 -8.89
C LEU A 62 10.27 -4.33 -9.74
N ASP A 63 9.48 -4.72 -10.73
CA ASP A 63 8.75 -3.79 -11.60
C ASP A 63 7.63 -3.05 -10.85
N SER A 64 7.15 -3.58 -9.71
CA SER A 64 6.09 -2.95 -8.90
C SER A 64 6.48 -1.58 -8.35
N ALA A 65 7.77 -1.23 -8.34
CA ALA A 65 8.23 0.09 -7.92
C ALA A 65 7.71 1.22 -8.84
N ASN A 66 7.42 0.92 -10.11
CA ASN A 66 7.06 1.92 -11.13
C ASN A 66 5.63 1.75 -11.70
N LYS A 67 4.86 0.79 -11.20
CA LYS A 67 3.50 0.52 -11.67
C LYS A 67 2.59 0.09 -10.52
N ILE A 68 1.30 -0.01 -10.80
CA ILE A 68 0.34 -0.59 -9.85
C ILE A 68 0.49 -2.10 -9.89
N SER A 69 0.80 -2.70 -8.75
CA SER A 69 0.89 -4.14 -8.59
C SER A 69 0.06 -4.62 -7.41
N LEU A 70 -0.61 -5.76 -7.58
CA LEU A 70 -1.52 -6.34 -6.62
C LEU A 70 -0.92 -7.63 -6.08
N PHE A 71 -0.85 -7.74 -4.76
CA PHE A 71 -0.35 -8.92 -4.09
C PHE A 71 -1.45 -9.54 -3.24
N PHE A 72 -1.57 -10.86 -3.35
CA PHE A 72 -2.61 -11.64 -2.69
C PHE A 72 -2.08 -12.34 -1.44
N GLU A 73 -2.99 -12.69 -0.54
CA GLU A 73 -2.71 -13.54 0.61
C GLU A 73 -2.23 -14.93 0.16
N SER A 74 -1.37 -15.56 0.96
CA SER A 74 -0.75 -16.84 0.60
C SER A 74 -1.73 -17.97 0.36
N GLU A 75 -2.90 -17.92 1.01
CA GLU A 75 -3.93 -18.95 0.89
C GLU A 75 -5.06 -18.55 -0.06
N ALA A 76 -5.03 -17.34 -0.61
CA ALA A 76 -6.12 -16.80 -1.40
C ALA A 76 -6.18 -17.31 -2.85
N LEU A 77 -5.09 -17.89 -3.35
CA LEU A 77 -5.01 -18.43 -4.71
C LEU A 77 -5.09 -19.97 -4.71
N GLU A 78 -5.80 -20.50 -5.70
CA GLU A 78 -5.71 -21.90 -6.13
C GLU A 78 -4.46 -22.14 -6.97
N GLU A 79 -4.16 -23.41 -7.28
CA GLU A 79 -3.01 -23.79 -8.12
C GLU A 79 -3.05 -23.18 -9.53
N ASP A 80 -4.24 -22.90 -10.06
CA ASP A 80 -4.45 -22.27 -11.37
C ASP A 80 -4.48 -20.72 -11.31
N GLY A 81 -4.28 -20.13 -10.13
CA GLY A 81 -4.30 -18.69 -9.92
C GLY A 81 -5.70 -18.10 -9.73
N LYS A 82 -6.76 -18.92 -9.65
CA LYS A 82 -8.10 -18.44 -9.28
C LYS A 82 -8.15 -18.03 -7.82
N LEU A 83 -9.03 -17.08 -7.52
CA LEU A 83 -9.27 -16.67 -6.14
C LEU A 83 -10.24 -17.63 -5.46
N LYS A 84 -9.88 -18.11 -4.27
CA LYS A 84 -10.75 -18.96 -3.43
C LYS A 84 -11.94 -18.18 -2.88
N VAL A 85 -11.71 -16.90 -2.58
CA VAL A 85 -12.69 -16.00 -1.96
C VAL A 85 -12.65 -14.62 -2.61
N HIS A 86 -13.62 -13.79 -2.23
CA HIS A 86 -13.79 -12.46 -2.80
C HIS A 86 -12.50 -11.62 -2.73
N PRO A 87 -12.15 -10.84 -3.77
CA PRO A 87 -10.87 -10.14 -3.85
C PRO A 87 -10.63 -9.15 -2.70
N ARG A 88 -11.71 -8.60 -2.13
CA ARG A 88 -11.68 -7.73 -0.93
C ARG A 88 -11.04 -8.40 0.29
N VAL A 89 -11.10 -9.72 0.39
CA VAL A 89 -10.52 -10.49 1.50
C VAL A 89 -9.22 -11.18 1.07
N SER A 90 -9.04 -11.37 -0.24
CA SER A 90 -7.88 -12.03 -0.82
C SER A 90 -6.68 -11.11 -1.06
N LEU A 91 -6.89 -9.80 -1.18
CA LEU A 91 -5.82 -8.83 -1.41
C LEU A 91 -5.07 -8.54 -0.11
N ASN A 92 -3.76 -8.79 -0.11
CA ASN A 92 -2.86 -8.48 1.00
C ASN A 92 -2.37 -7.03 0.93
N LYS A 93 -1.85 -6.61 -0.24
CA LYS A 93 -1.35 -5.25 -0.44
C LYS A 93 -1.46 -4.80 -1.89
N VAL A 94 -1.62 -3.49 -2.07
CA VAL A 94 -1.49 -2.81 -3.35
C VAL A 94 -0.20 -1.99 -3.31
N MET A 95 0.74 -2.31 -4.19
CA MET A 95 1.93 -1.48 -4.39
C MET A 95 1.58 -0.42 -5.42
N LEU A 96 1.76 0.85 -5.05
CA LEU A 96 1.38 2.00 -5.86
C LEU A 96 2.59 2.90 -6.09
N PHE A 97 2.81 3.25 -7.34
CA PHE A 97 3.78 4.28 -7.70
C PHE A 97 3.18 5.67 -7.41
N ILE A 98 3.99 6.57 -6.83
CA ILE A 98 3.60 7.91 -6.36
C ILE A 98 2.96 8.78 -7.47
N GLY A 99 3.13 8.42 -8.76
CA GLY A 99 2.45 9.06 -9.89
C GLY A 99 0.92 8.82 -9.97
N TYR A 100 0.34 7.92 -9.16
CA TYR A 100 -1.10 7.69 -9.16
C TYR A 100 -1.85 8.86 -8.49
N THR A 101 -2.71 9.53 -9.25
CA THR A 101 -3.24 10.88 -8.95
C THR A 101 -3.86 11.08 -7.57
N LEU A 102 -4.56 10.09 -7.03
CA LEU A 102 -5.30 10.23 -5.75
C LEU A 102 -4.36 10.12 -4.53
N LEU A 103 -3.40 9.18 -4.58
CA LEU A 103 -2.34 9.14 -3.58
C LEU A 103 -1.32 10.23 -3.79
N SER A 104 -1.05 10.70 -5.01
CA SER A 104 -0.24 11.89 -5.24
C SER A 104 -0.81 13.07 -4.47
N LYS A 105 -2.13 13.31 -4.55
CA LYS A 105 -2.80 14.33 -3.73
C LYS A 105 -2.62 14.06 -2.24
N SER A 106 -2.88 12.86 -1.74
CA SER A 106 -2.77 12.57 -0.29
C SER A 106 -1.32 12.63 0.23
N THR A 107 -0.35 12.18 -0.56
CA THR A 107 1.09 12.18 -0.23
C THR A 107 1.71 13.57 -0.38
N HIS A 108 1.27 14.39 -1.34
CA HIS A 108 1.68 15.79 -1.45
C HIS A 108 0.90 16.68 -0.48
N SER A 109 -0.32 16.28 -0.09
CA SER A 109 -1.13 16.88 0.97
C SER A 109 -0.68 16.45 2.37
N MET A 110 0.29 15.52 2.50
CA MET A 110 1.04 15.35 3.76
C MET A 110 1.65 16.71 4.08
N LYS A 111 0.90 17.48 4.88
CA LYS A 111 1.01 18.91 5.13
C LYS A 111 2.46 19.33 5.07
N GLU A 112 2.83 19.93 3.94
CA GLU A 112 4.19 20.18 3.57
C GLU A 112 4.95 20.92 4.69
N SER A 113 5.81 20.16 5.38
CA SER A 113 7.04 20.69 5.95
C SER A 113 8.09 20.85 4.84
N LYS A 114 7.73 21.36 3.65
CA LYS A 114 8.71 21.79 2.64
C LYS A 114 9.53 23.02 3.06
N LYS A 115 9.31 23.55 4.27
CA LYS A 115 10.15 24.60 4.87
C LYS A 115 11.39 24.09 5.61
N LEU A 116 11.70 22.79 5.59
CA LEU A 116 12.80 22.20 6.37
C LEU A 116 13.88 21.46 5.57
N LEU A 117 13.88 21.56 4.23
CA LEU A 117 14.95 20.98 3.39
C LEU A 117 15.80 22.02 2.63
N PHE A 118 15.56 23.31 2.85
CA PHE A 118 16.49 24.39 2.48
C PHE A 118 16.57 25.40 3.62
N ASN A 119 17.45 25.10 4.58
CA ASN A 119 18.24 26.04 5.38
C ASN A 119 19.37 25.25 6.04
#